data_AF-A0A6I5ZCB2-F1
#
_entry.id   AF-A0A6I5ZCB2-F1
#
_cell.length_a   1.000
_cell.length_b   1.000
_cell.length_c   1.000
_cell.angle_alpha   90.00
_cell.angle_beta   90.00
_cell.angle_gamma   90.00
#
_symmetry.space_group_name_H-M   'P 1'
#
loop_
_entity.id
_entity.type
_entity.pdbx_description
1 polymer ?
#
loop_
_entity_poly.entity_id
_entity_poly.type
_entity_poly.pdbx_seq_one_letter_code
_entity_poly.pdbx_strand_id
1 'polypeptide(L)'
;MPSRSRSTPAVAQRRRQAVITAAAFVVIALVFAITWFINSGSDSGADESVTAGSASSKSSTVRTSAGKTTAATSTTAESTARNTTSETTAPKSSRTRTSTAKTPAPAAAPAHVTRTLALIDAGEWPEAARAPGTKGGITFRNNERRLPATDADGRRVAYREWDVNPKEPGRSRDAERIVTGSDGTAWYTADHYRSFILIRGPS
;
A
#
# COMPACT_ATOMS: atom_id res chain seq x y z
N MET A 1 16.80 -57.08 -40.92
CA MET A 1 16.60 -57.85 -39.67
C MET A 1 17.93 -57.83 -38.91
N PRO A 2 18.02 -57.44 -37.63
CA PRO A 2 17.02 -57.67 -36.58
C PRO A 2 16.34 -56.40 -36.04
N SER A 3 15.09 -56.60 -35.66
CA SER A 3 14.20 -55.66 -34.99
C SER A 3 14.55 -55.55 -33.51
N ARG A 4 14.61 -54.33 -32.96
CA ARG A 4 14.52 -54.09 -31.51
C ARG A 4 13.50 -53.00 -31.23
N SER A 5 12.30 -53.47 -30.93
CA SER A 5 11.21 -52.72 -30.31
C SER A 5 11.65 -52.23 -28.93
N ARG A 6 11.50 -50.93 -28.67
CA ARG A 6 11.46 -50.38 -27.30
C ARG A 6 10.29 -49.40 -27.18
N SER A 7 9.21 -49.97 -26.68
CA SER A 7 8.27 -49.45 -25.69
C SER A 7 8.09 -47.92 -25.59
N THR A 8 7.02 -47.44 -26.24
CA THR A 8 6.27 -46.25 -25.82
C THR A 8 5.76 -46.40 -24.39
N PRO A 9 5.94 -45.42 -23.49
CA PRO A 9 5.11 -45.34 -22.29
C PRO A 9 3.72 -44.84 -22.69
N ALA A 10 2.72 -45.70 -22.49
CA ALA A 10 1.31 -45.34 -22.55
C ALA A 10 1.01 -44.32 -21.44
N VAL A 11 0.87 -43.04 -21.79
CA VAL A 11 0.24 -42.05 -20.90
C VAL A 11 -1.27 -42.21 -21.06
N ALA A 12 -1.80 -43.27 -20.47
CA ALA A 12 -3.21 -43.42 -20.18
C ALA A 12 -3.34 -43.48 -18.66
N GLN A 13 -3.79 -42.38 -18.04
CA GLN A 13 -5.04 -42.38 -17.27
C GLN A 13 -5.35 -40.97 -16.75
N ARG A 14 -6.25 -40.31 -17.49
CA ARG A 14 -7.19 -39.28 -17.00
C ARG A 14 -7.81 -39.69 -15.65
N ARG A 15 -8.17 -38.68 -14.85
CA ARG A 15 -9.11 -38.68 -13.69
C ARG A 15 -8.48 -38.83 -12.29
N ARG A 16 -8.09 -37.69 -11.72
CA ARG A 16 -8.43 -37.35 -10.32
C ARG A 16 -9.03 -35.95 -10.32
N GLN A 17 -10.31 -35.89 -10.62
CA GLN A 17 -11.16 -34.73 -10.36
C GLN A 17 -11.49 -34.69 -8.87
N ALA A 18 -11.58 -33.46 -8.35
CA ALA A 18 -12.66 -33.01 -7.48
C ALA A 18 -12.89 -33.75 -6.16
N VAL A 19 -12.13 -33.41 -5.11
CA VAL A 19 -12.64 -33.48 -3.71
C VAL A 19 -11.96 -32.43 -2.82
N ILE A 20 -12.04 -31.12 -3.10
CA ILE A 20 -12.02 -30.05 -2.06
C ILE A 20 -12.81 -28.83 -2.58
N THR A 21 -14.09 -29.00 -2.89
CA THR A 21 -15.00 -27.90 -3.27
C THR A 21 -16.32 -27.94 -2.49
N ALA A 22 -16.32 -28.49 -1.27
CA ALA A 22 -17.53 -28.53 -0.44
C ALA A 22 -17.34 -28.07 1.02
N ALA A 23 -16.11 -27.92 1.53
CA ALA A 23 -15.89 -27.46 2.92
C ALA A 23 -15.64 -25.95 3.05
N ALA A 24 -15.20 -25.25 2.00
CA ALA A 24 -14.86 -23.82 2.08
C ALA A 24 -16.09 -22.89 1.92
N PHE A 25 -17.14 -23.31 1.20
CA PHE A 25 -18.31 -22.46 0.96
C PHE A 25 -19.25 -22.35 2.16
N VAL A 26 -19.34 -23.39 3.02
CA VAL A 26 -20.18 -23.35 4.23
C VAL A 26 -19.61 -22.41 5.29
N VAL A 27 -18.28 -22.38 5.46
CA VAL A 27 -17.62 -21.47 6.43
C VAL A 27 -17.69 -20.02 5.97
N ILE A 28 -17.51 -19.75 4.67
CA ILE A 28 -17.63 -18.38 4.13
C ILE A 28 -19.08 -17.88 4.19
N ALA A 29 -20.08 -18.73 3.90
CA ALA A 29 -21.49 -18.36 4.03
C ALA A 29 -21.89 -18.08 5.49
N LEU A 30 -21.35 -18.84 6.47
CA LEU A 30 -21.63 -18.62 7.90
C LEU A 30 -21.03 -17.30 8.41
N VAL A 31 -19.82 -16.93 7.97
CA VAL A 31 -19.16 -15.66 8.34
C VAL A 31 -19.86 -14.45 7.69
N PHE A 32 -20.33 -14.57 6.45
CA PHE A 32 -21.12 -13.51 5.80
C PHE A 32 -22.51 -13.33 6.44
N ALA A 33 -23.19 -14.43 6.83
CA ALA A 33 -24.48 -14.34 7.53
C ALA A 33 -24.36 -13.64 8.90
N ILE A 34 -23.30 -13.93 9.67
CA ILE A 34 -23.08 -13.28 10.97
C ILE A 34 -22.72 -11.79 10.81
N THR A 35 -21.95 -11.43 9.78
CA THR A 35 -21.54 -10.03 9.57
C THR A 35 -22.67 -9.15 9.03
N TRP A 36 -23.60 -9.71 8.25
CA TRP A 36 -24.77 -8.97 7.79
C TRP A 36 -25.88 -8.85 8.84
N PHE A 37 -26.04 -9.86 9.71
CA PHE A 37 -27.10 -9.88 10.73
C PHE A 37 -26.85 -8.91 11.90
N ILE A 38 -25.60 -8.56 12.21
CA ILE A 38 -25.28 -7.57 13.26
C ILE A 38 -25.51 -6.12 12.78
N ASN A 39 -25.57 -5.87 11.46
CA ASN A 39 -25.69 -4.53 10.88
C ASN A 39 -27.03 -4.29 10.14
N SER A 40 -28.07 -5.09 10.40
CA SER A 40 -29.38 -4.95 9.73
C SER A 40 -30.59 -5.27 10.63
N GLY A 41 -30.56 -4.80 11.88
CA GLY A 41 -31.77 -4.54 12.67
C GLY A 41 -31.49 -3.27 13.49
N SER A 42 -32.25 -2.19 13.36
CA SER A 42 -33.68 -2.14 13.60
C SER A 42 -34.31 -0.97 12.85
N ASP A 43 -35.16 -1.26 11.87
CA ASP A 43 -36.32 -0.42 11.56
C ASP A 43 -37.55 -1.31 11.71
N SER A 44 -38.32 -1.09 12.76
CA SER A 44 -39.60 -1.76 12.99
C SER A 44 -40.60 -0.68 13.34
N GLY A 45 -41.21 -0.15 12.30
CA GLY A 45 -42.37 0.73 12.38
C GLY A 45 -43.65 -0.05 12.11
N ALA A 46 -44.71 0.41 12.79
CA ALA A 46 -46.14 0.07 12.67
C ALA A 46 -46.50 -1.37 13.08
N ASP A 47 -47.58 -1.64 13.82
CA ASP A 47 -48.90 -1.03 13.99
C ASP A 47 -49.45 -1.40 15.40
N GLU A 48 -50.37 -0.67 16.06
CA GLU A 48 -51.81 -0.71 15.80
C GLU A 48 -52.58 0.40 16.55
N SER A 49 -53.70 0.78 15.96
CA SER A 49 -54.79 1.61 16.47
C SER A 49 -55.61 0.94 17.57
N VAL A 50 -56.02 1.66 18.63
CA VAL A 50 -57.40 2.20 18.83
C VAL A 50 -57.61 2.90 20.19
N THR A 51 -58.29 4.04 20.10
CA THR A 51 -59.29 4.67 21.02
C THR A 51 -58.96 5.12 22.46
N ALA A 52 -59.17 6.44 22.61
CA ALA A 52 -59.89 7.14 23.68
C ALA A 52 -59.15 7.55 24.98
N GLY A 53 -59.23 8.85 25.29
CA GLY A 53 -59.28 9.30 26.68
C GLY A 53 -58.37 10.46 27.08
N SER A 54 -58.80 11.68 26.73
CA SER A 54 -58.89 12.84 27.63
C SER A 54 -57.63 13.54 28.19
N ALA A 55 -57.68 14.88 28.00
CA ALA A 55 -57.18 15.95 28.89
C ALA A 55 -55.66 16.13 29.00
N SER A 56 -55.09 17.34 29.11
CA SER A 56 -55.57 18.73 29.00
C SER A 56 -54.32 19.60 29.17
N SER A 57 -54.36 20.78 28.58
CA SER A 57 -53.73 22.02 29.07
C SER A 57 -52.28 22.35 28.72
N LYS A 58 -52.17 23.45 27.95
CA LYS A 58 -51.42 24.69 28.27
C LYS A 58 -49.90 24.61 28.01
N SER A 59 -49.21 25.59 27.43
CA SER A 59 -49.54 26.97 27.07
C SER A 59 -48.32 27.54 26.30
N SER A 60 -48.57 28.39 25.29
CA SER A 60 -47.95 29.72 25.08
C SER A 60 -46.41 29.84 25.07
N THR A 61 -45.71 30.34 24.04
CA THR A 61 -45.65 31.73 23.52
C THR A 61 -44.31 31.76 22.74
N VAL A 62 -44.25 31.91 21.42
CA VAL A 62 -44.23 33.16 20.63
C VAL A 62 -43.04 34.11 20.91
N ARG A 63 -42.45 34.57 19.80
CA ARG A 63 -41.52 35.71 19.55
C ARG A 63 -40.02 35.46 19.69
N THR A 64 -39.22 35.51 18.61
CA THR A 64 -38.72 36.65 17.78
C THR A 64 -37.83 37.68 18.47
N SER A 65 -36.85 38.15 17.67
CA SER A 65 -35.93 39.29 17.84
C SER A 65 -34.69 39.04 18.70
N ALA A 66 -33.54 39.71 18.53
CA ALA A 66 -32.89 40.43 17.43
C ALA A 66 -31.57 40.93 18.02
N GLY A 67 -30.48 40.87 17.23
CA GLY A 67 -29.51 41.95 17.14
C GLY A 67 -28.39 42.12 18.19
N LYS A 68 -27.24 42.55 17.64
CA LYS A 68 -26.31 43.59 18.13
C LYS A 68 -24.96 43.10 18.69
N THR A 69 -23.87 43.09 17.90
CA THR A 69 -22.85 44.13 17.56
C THR A 69 -21.74 44.35 18.61
N THR A 70 -20.50 44.55 18.11
CA THR A 70 -19.27 45.16 18.69
C THR A 70 -18.40 44.23 19.56
N ALA A 71 -17.06 44.27 19.57
CA ALA A 71 -16.07 45.28 19.15
C ALA A 71 -14.69 44.65 18.82
N ALA A 72 -13.89 45.38 18.04
CA ALA A 72 -12.46 45.17 17.82
C ALA A 72 -11.61 45.71 18.99
N THR A 73 -10.38 45.20 19.17
CA THR A 73 -9.21 45.98 19.64
C THR A 73 -7.90 45.24 19.29
N SER A 74 -7.04 45.96 18.59
CA SER A 74 -5.64 45.71 18.26
C SER A 74 -4.71 46.26 19.36
N THR A 75 -3.60 45.58 19.67
CA THR A 75 -2.39 46.23 20.24
C THR A 75 -1.11 45.60 19.70
N THR A 76 -0.22 46.47 19.25
CA THR A 76 1.12 46.28 18.67
C THR A 76 2.21 46.66 19.69
N ALA A 77 3.37 45.98 19.67
CA ALA A 77 4.75 46.48 19.94
C ALA A 77 5.67 45.25 20.05
N GLU A 78 6.52 44.89 19.09
CA GLU A 78 7.76 45.51 18.57
C GLU A 78 8.97 45.48 19.53
N SER A 79 10.06 44.86 19.02
CA SER A 79 11.43 45.41 18.94
C SER A 79 12.56 44.66 19.67
N THR A 80 13.47 44.09 18.86
CA THR A 80 14.89 44.48 18.76
C THR A 80 15.88 43.31 18.70
N ALA A 81 16.68 43.34 17.63
CA ALA A 81 17.77 42.45 17.28
C ALA A 81 18.95 42.44 18.26
N ARG A 82 19.76 41.38 18.19
CA ARG A 82 21.21 41.48 18.41
C ARG A 82 21.98 40.45 17.58
N ASN A 83 22.71 40.99 16.61
CA ASN A 83 23.78 40.38 15.83
C ASN A 83 25.04 40.29 16.70
N THR A 84 25.77 39.16 16.69
CA THR A 84 27.21 39.15 16.97
C THR A 84 27.85 37.95 16.27
N THR A 85 28.64 38.31 15.27
CA THR A 85 29.63 37.55 14.52
C THR A 85 30.77 37.05 15.42
N SER A 86 31.29 35.85 15.16
CA SER A 86 32.72 35.57 15.31
C SER A 86 33.13 34.50 14.30
N GLU A 87 34.18 34.85 13.58
CA GLU A 87 34.71 34.30 12.34
C GLU A 87 36.07 33.63 12.62
N THR A 88 36.61 32.90 11.63
CA THR A 88 38.05 32.53 11.46
C THR A 88 38.44 31.18 12.12
N THR A 89 38.89 30.10 11.44
CA THR A 89 39.91 29.98 10.36
C THR A 89 39.90 28.57 9.69
N ALA A 90 39.88 28.52 8.35
CA ALA A 90 40.57 27.63 7.34
C ALA A 90 41.06 26.18 7.64
N PRO A 91 41.43 25.34 6.62
CA PRO A 91 40.86 25.13 5.28
C PRO A 91 40.68 23.61 4.92
N LYS A 92 40.06 23.36 3.76
CA LYS A 92 40.26 22.20 2.86
C LYS A 92 40.48 20.81 3.52
N SER A 93 39.40 20.03 3.57
CA SER A 93 39.49 18.64 3.11
C SER A 93 38.49 18.44 1.98
N SER A 94 38.90 18.91 0.80
CA SER A 94 38.38 18.47 -0.47
C SER A 94 38.65 16.97 -0.58
N ARG A 95 37.77 16.13 -0.03
CA ARG A 95 37.70 14.74 -0.45
C ARG A 95 36.98 14.74 -1.79
N THR A 96 37.80 14.95 -2.81
CA THR A 96 37.58 14.61 -4.20
C THR A 96 36.84 13.28 -4.29
N ARG A 97 35.50 13.31 -4.32
CA ARG A 97 34.69 12.24 -4.93
C ARG A 97 34.59 12.58 -6.42
N THR A 98 35.73 12.47 -7.09
CA THR A 98 35.75 12.44 -8.55
C THR A 98 35.13 11.11 -8.97
N SER A 99 34.23 11.23 -9.95
CA SER A 99 33.81 10.21 -10.93
C SER A 99 32.87 9.12 -10.40
N THR A 100 31.72 8.83 -11.01
CA THR A 100 31.30 9.08 -12.39
C THR A 100 29.77 9.13 -12.43
N ALA A 101 29.19 10.29 -12.79
CA ALA A 101 27.86 10.32 -13.38
C ALA A 101 27.97 9.74 -14.81
N LYS A 102 28.11 8.42 -14.89
CA LYS A 102 27.99 7.69 -16.14
C LYS A 102 26.49 7.58 -16.34
N THR A 103 25.91 8.41 -17.20
CA THR A 103 24.56 8.18 -17.72
C THR A 103 24.55 6.75 -18.27
N PRO A 104 23.85 5.80 -17.63
CA PRO A 104 23.94 4.43 -18.06
C PRO A 104 22.96 4.21 -19.21
N ALA A 105 23.42 3.53 -20.26
CA ALA A 105 22.58 2.67 -21.09
C ALA A 105 21.60 1.91 -20.17
N PRO A 106 20.35 1.61 -20.59
CA PRO A 106 19.27 1.14 -19.70
C PRO A 106 19.83 0.15 -18.68
N ALA A 107 20.07 0.64 -17.47
CA ALA A 107 20.99 0.00 -16.57
C ALA A 107 20.32 -1.29 -16.11
N ALA A 108 20.94 -2.42 -16.42
CA ALA A 108 20.61 -3.66 -15.76
C ALA A 108 20.54 -3.37 -14.25
N ALA A 109 19.44 -3.80 -13.62
CA ALA A 109 19.19 -3.52 -12.22
C ALA A 109 20.40 -3.94 -11.35
N PRO A 110 20.72 -3.20 -10.28
CA PRO A 110 21.80 -3.59 -9.38
C PRO A 110 21.65 -5.03 -8.88
N ALA A 111 22.77 -5.74 -8.69
CA ALA A 111 22.76 -7.17 -8.40
C ALA A 111 22.04 -7.53 -7.08
N HIS A 112 22.05 -6.64 -6.08
CA HIS A 112 21.30 -6.86 -4.84
C HIS A 112 19.78 -6.76 -5.07
N VAL A 113 19.35 -5.85 -5.96
CA VAL A 113 17.94 -5.70 -6.34
C VAL A 113 17.44 -6.96 -7.06
N THR A 114 18.21 -7.50 -8.01
CA THR A 114 17.82 -8.74 -8.72
C THR A 114 17.80 -9.95 -7.80
N ARG A 115 18.73 -10.02 -6.83
CA ARG A 115 18.71 -11.06 -5.79
C ARG A 115 17.46 -10.97 -4.92
N THR A 116 17.10 -9.78 -4.45
CA THR A 116 15.89 -9.59 -3.65
C THR A 116 14.63 -9.88 -4.48
N LEU A 117 14.59 -9.47 -5.75
CA LEU A 117 13.48 -9.80 -6.65
C LEU A 117 13.27 -11.31 -6.77
N ALA A 118 14.34 -12.09 -6.92
CA ALA A 118 14.24 -13.55 -6.98
C ALA A 118 13.65 -14.16 -5.68
N LEU A 119 14.02 -13.62 -4.51
CA LEU A 119 13.44 -14.04 -3.22
C LEU A 119 11.96 -13.62 -3.09
N ILE A 120 11.59 -12.45 -3.62
CA ILE A 120 10.19 -12.00 -3.69
C ILE A 120 9.37 -12.97 -4.56
N ASP A 121 9.88 -13.32 -5.74
CA ASP A 121 9.20 -14.25 -6.66
C ASP A 121 9.07 -15.66 -6.07
N ALA A 122 10.04 -16.09 -5.27
CA ALA A 122 9.99 -17.36 -4.54
C ALA A 122 9.06 -17.31 -3.30
N GLY A 123 8.56 -16.13 -2.92
CA GLY A 123 7.77 -15.95 -1.70
C GLY A 123 8.58 -16.07 -0.40
N GLU A 124 9.90 -15.91 -0.48
CA GLU A 124 10.82 -16.04 0.67
C GLU A 124 11.18 -14.69 1.31
N TRP A 125 10.94 -13.58 0.62
CA TRP A 125 11.15 -12.23 1.14
C TRP A 125 9.87 -11.68 1.79
N PRO A 126 9.91 -11.00 2.95
CA PRO A 126 11.09 -10.50 3.68
C PRO A 126 11.74 -11.46 4.69
N GLU A 127 11.19 -12.66 4.91
CA GLU A 127 11.66 -13.61 5.94
C GLU A 127 13.12 -14.02 5.75
N ALA A 128 13.54 -14.23 4.51
CA ALA A 128 14.93 -14.55 4.13
C ALA A 128 15.93 -13.47 4.54
N ALA A 129 15.49 -12.23 4.77
CA ALA A 129 16.35 -11.15 5.27
C ALA A 129 16.88 -11.42 6.69
N ARG A 130 16.18 -12.24 7.49
CA ARG A 130 16.47 -12.51 8.91
C ARG A 130 16.72 -11.24 9.73
N ALA A 131 16.08 -10.14 9.35
CA ALA A 131 16.27 -8.82 9.92
C ALA A 131 14.92 -8.26 10.38
N PRO A 132 14.60 -8.32 11.68
CA PRO A 132 13.35 -7.83 12.22
C PRO A 132 13.06 -6.38 11.81
N GLY A 133 11.86 -6.17 11.26
CA GLY A 133 11.42 -4.87 10.79
C GLY A 133 11.68 -4.58 9.30
N THR A 134 12.32 -5.49 8.56
CA THR A 134 12.24 -5.53 7.09
C THR A 134 10.79 -5.79 6.68
N LYS A 135 10.29 -5.08 5.68
CA LYS A 135 8.90 -5.11 5.23
C LYS A 135 8.80 -5.49 3.76
N GLY A 136 7.69 -6.12 3.42
CA GLY A 136 7.36 -6.42 2.03
C GLY A 136 5.93 -6.93 1.88
N GLY A 137 5.44 -6.91 0.66
CA GLY A 137 4.14 -7.46 0.29
C GLY A 137 2.95 -6.57 0.62
N ILE A 138 3.17 -5.36 1.14
CA ILE A 138 2.10 -4.41 1.45
C ILE A 138 1.68 -3.64 0.19
N THR A 139 0.45 -3.15 0.17
CA THR A 139 -0.13 -2.45 -0.99
C THR A 139 0.59 -1.14 -1.28
N PHE A 140 1.12 -1.01 -2.49
CA PHE A 140 1.58 0.27 -3.02
C PHE A 140 0.43 0.94 -3.78
N ARG A 141 0.00 2.12 -3.33
CA ARG A 141 -1.20 2.77 -3.86
C ARG A 141 -1.01 3.47 -5.20
N ASN A 142 0.24 3.78 -5.58
CA ASN A 142 0.57 4.55 -6.77
C ASN A 142 -0.23 5.88 -6.86
N ASN A 143 -0.35 6.61 -5.74
CA ASN A 143 -1.15 7.83 -5.66
C ASN A 143 -0.60 8.94 -6.56
N GLU A 144 0.73 8.99 -6.69
CA GLU A 144 1.48 9.93 -7.52
C GLU A 144 1.48 9.51 -9.00
N ARG A 145 0.86 8.38 -9.34
CA ARG A 145 0.70 7.86 -10.72
C ARG A 145 2.03 7.77 -11.47
N ARG A 146 3.09 7.36 -10.77
CA ARG A 146 4.44 7.19 -11.32
C ARG A 146 4.58 5.88 -12.11
N LEU A 147 3.76 4.90 -11.79
CA LEU A 147 3.67 3.62 -12.50
C LEU A 147 2.39 3.57 -13.35
N PRO A 148 2.35 2.74 -14.41
CA PRO A 148 1.13 2.52 -15.19
C PRO A 148 -0.08 2.18 -14.31
N ALA A 149 -1.25 2.72 -14.63
CA ALA A 149 -2.48 2.40 -13.87
C ALA A 149 -3.15 1.10 -14.35
N THR A 150 -2.89 0.72 -15.59
CA THR A 150 -3.51 -0.42 -16.27
C THR A 150 -2.48 -1.25 -17.02
N ASP A 151 -2.77 -2.54 -17.17
CA ASP A 151 -2.00 -3.47 -17.99
C ASP A 151 -2.27 -3.28 -19.49
N ALA A 152 -1.68 -4.14 -20.32
CA ALA A 152 -1.83 -4.11 -21.77
C ALA A 152 -3.28 -4.36 -22.25
N ASP A 153 -4.10 -5.03 -21.44
CA ASP A 153 -5.51 -5.33 -21.72
C ASP A 153 -6.46 -4.27 -21.11
N GLY A 154 -5.92 -3.23 -20.48
CA GLY A 154 -6.69 -2.18 -19.83
C GLY A 154 -7.22 -2.54 -18.43
N ARG A 155 -6.81 -3.66 -17.83
CA ARG A 155 -7.19 -3.99 -16.44
C ARG A 155 -6.32 -3.22 -15.47
N ARG A 156 -6.88 -2.85 -14.31
CA ARG A 156 -6.13 -2.12 -13.28
C ARG A 156 -4.99 -2.95 -12.72
N VAL A 157 -3.78 -2.38 -12.66
CA VAL A 157 -2.63 -3.03 -12.02
C VAL A 157 -2.68 -2.81 -10.51
N ALA A 158 -2.62 -3.89 -9.75
CA ALA A 158 -2.42 -3.85 -8.31
C ALA A 158 -0.93 -3.97 -7.99
N TYR A 159 -0.41 -3.05 -7.17
CA TYR A 159 1.00 -3.02 -6.83
C TYR A 159 1.26 -3.40 -5.38
N ARG A 160 2.37 -4.10 -5.15
CA ARG A 160 2.94 -4.37 -3.82
C ARG A 160 4.34 -3.79 -3.72
N GLU A 161 4.70 -3.28 -2.56
CA GLU A 161 6.05 -2.77 -2.27
C GLU A 161 6.85 -3.69 -1.35
N TRP A 162 8.16 -3.66 -1.55
CA TRP A 162 9.14 -4.49 -0.87
C TRP A 162 10.38 -3.66 -0.54
N ASP A 163 10.84 -3.73 0.71
CA ASP A 163 12.18 -3.25 1.06
C ASP A 163 13.20 -4.05 0.26
N VAL A 164 14.25 -3.40 -0.25
CA VAL A 164 15.30 -4.09 -1.02
C VAL A 164 16.34 -4.71 -0.10
N ASN A 165 16.80 -3.95 0.89
CA ASN A 165 17.84 -4.36 1.81
C ASN A 165 17.25 -4.79 3.16
N PRO A 166 17.89 -5.74 3.87
CA PRO A 166 17.55 -6.02 5.26
C PRO A 166 17.65 -4.76 6.12
N LYS A 167 16.66 -4.51 6.97
CA LYS A 167 16.67 -3.37 7.88
C LYS A 167 17.83 -3.49 8.89
N GLU A 168 18.64 -2.46 8.99
CA GLU A 168 19.69 -2.37 10.01
C GLU A 168 19.11 -2.18 11.43
N PRO A 169 19.63 -2.88 12.45
CA PRO A 169 19.26 -2.66 13.85
C PRO A 169 19.50 -1.21 14.28
N GLY A 170 18.54 -0.63 15.00
CA GLY A 170 18.63 0.75 15.49
C GLY A 170 18.52 1.84 14.41
N ARG A 171 18.30 1.49 13.14
CA ARG A 171 18.05 2.46 12.06
C ARG A 171 16.64 2.36 11.49
N SER A 172 16.22 3.43 10.81
CA SER A 172 15.07 3.37 9.94
C SER A 172 15.37 2.52 8.71
N ARG A 173 14.33 2.09 8.00
CA ARG A 173 14.47 1.52 6.65
C ARG A 173 15.13 2.54 5.74
N ASP A 174 15.88 2.05 4.75
CA ASP A 174 16.49 2.90 3.73
C ASP A 174 15.46 3.41 2.71
N ALA A 175 15.92 4.02 1.62
CA ALA A 175 15.08 4.54 0.55
C ALA A 175 14.76 3.53 -0.56
N GLU A 176 15.43 2.37 -0.61
CA GLU A 176 15.38 1.46 -1.75
C GLU A 176 14.16 0.55 -1.70
N ARG A 177 13.40 0.50 -2.80
CA ARG A 177 12.19 -0.36 -2.90
C ARG A 177 12.12 -1.07 -4.24
N ILE A 178 11.59 -2.30 -4.20
CA ILE A 178 11.01 -2.97 -5.36
C ILE A 178 9.49 -2.82 -5.27
N VAL A 179 8.85 -2.55 -6.40
CA VAL A 179 7.40 -2.55 -6.55
C VAL A 179 7.00 -3.56 -7.61
N THR A 180 6.24 -4.60 -7.22
CA THR A 180 5.74 -5.62 -8.15
C THR A 180 4.29 -5.35 -8.52
N GLY A 181 3.97 -5.48 -9.80
CA GLY A 181 2.63 -5.35 -10.36
C GLY A 181 1.94 -6.70 -10.53
N SER A 182 0.60 -6.70 -10.46
CA SER A 182 -0.22 -7.88 -10.75
C SER A 182 -0.14 -8.34 -12.21
N ASP A 183 0.38 -7.50 -13.10
CA ASP A 183 0.69 -7.77 -14.50
C ASP A 183 2.07 -8.43 -14.69
N GLY A 184 2.74 -8.79 -13.60
CA GLY A 184 4.08 -9.39 -13.62
C GLY A 184 5.23 -8.38 -13.65
N THR A 185 4.94 -7.08 -13.82
CA THR A 185 6.00 -6.07 -13.85
C THR A 185 6.73 -5.97 -12.51
N ALA A 186 8.00 -5.57 -12.56
CA ALA A 186 8.74 -5.15 -11.38
C ALA A 186 9.51 -3.86 -11.66
N TRP A 187 9.39 -2.92 -10.72
CA TRP A 187 9.99 -1.59 -10.77
C TRP A 187 10.91 -1.40 -9.57
N TYR A 188 12.03 -0.72 -9.76
CA TYR A 188 12.97 -0.38 -8.69
C TYR A 188 13.06 1.12 -8.51
N THR A 189 13.08 1.57 -7.26
CA THR A 189 13.36 2.96 -6.87
C THR A 189 14.51 2.97 -5.87
N ALA A 190 15.50 3.82 -6.14
CA ALA A 190 16.62 4.09 -5.22
C ALA A 190 16.36 5.28 -4.29
N ASP A 191 15.29 6.04 -4.55
CA ASP A 191 15.07 7.39 -4.04
C ASP A 191 13.70 7.54 -3.37
N HIS A 192 13.18 6.45 -2.81
CA HIS A 192 11.93 6.40 -2.07
C HIS A 192 10.73 6.90 -2.89
N TYR A 193 10.48 6.22 -4.02
CA TYR A 193 9.35 6.41 -4.94
C TYR A 193 9.38 7.71 -5.77
N ARG A 194 10.48 8.48 -5.77
CA ARG A 194 10.57 9.71 -6.59
C ARG A 194 10.80 9.38 -8.06
N SER A 195 11.57 8.34 -8.35
CA SER A 195 11.81 7.81 -9.69
C SER A 195 11.82 6.28 -9.68
N PHE A 196 11.54 5.69 -10.86
CA PHE A 196 11.48 4.25 -11.04
C PHE A 196 12.24 3.81 -12.28
N ILE A 197 12.82 2.62 -12.21
CA ILE A 197 13.44 1.90 -13.32
C ILE A 197 12.67 0.59 -13.49
N LEU A 198 12.24 0.27 -14.71
CA LEU A 198 11.64 -1.02 -15.03
C LEU A 198 12.75 -2.08 -14.99
N ILE A 199 12.59 -3.10 -14.14
CA ILE A 199 13.58 -4.18 -13.98
C ILE A 199 13.06 -5.53 -14.47
N ARG A 200 11.73 -5.70 -14.57
CA ARG A 200 11.07 -6.82 -15.25
C ARG A 200 9.80 -6.30 -15.94
N GLY A 201 9.61 -6.64 -17.21
CA GLY A 201 8.40 -6.31 -17.98
C GLY A 201 7.18 -7.15 -17.57
N PRO A 202 6.01 -6.87 -18.16
CA PRO A 202 4.80 -7.67 -17.92
C PRO A 202 4.97 -9.10 -18.44
N SER A 203 4.23 -10.05 -17.84
CA SER A 203 4.30 -11.49 -18.13
C SER A 203 2.95 -12.11 -18.39
#